data_AF-A0A7J2YN11-F1
#
_entry.id   AF-A0A7J2YN11-F1
#
_cell.length_a   1.000
_cell.length_b   1.000
_cell.length_c   1.000
_cell.angle_alpha   90.00
_cell.angle_beta   90.00
_cell.angle_gamma   90.00
#
_symmetry.space_group_name_H-M   'P 1'
#
loop_
_entity.id
_entity.type
_entity.pdbx_description
1 polymer ?
#
loop_
_entity_poly.entity_id
_entity_poly.type
_entity_poly.pdbx_seq_one_letter_code
_entity_poly.pdbx_strand_id
1 'polypeptide(L)' 'MDRVIIEEKAEIKESIIGRHVTICSSPKKQTKIDSISVIADDVTIAEGCKLTGTKIYPHQYVRGEFKNQTLMPS' A
#
# COMPACT_ATOMS: atom_id res chain seq x y z
N MET A 1 -11.41 2.00 8.97
CA MET A 1 -10.75 2.94 8.03
C MET A 1 -11.02 4.34 8.53
N ASP A 2 -9.99 5.08 8.92
CA ASP A 2 -10.08 6.48 9.36
C ASP A 2 -9.01 7.28 8.61
N ARG A 3 -9.34 8.48 8.10
CA ARG A 3 -8.49 9.40 7.31
C ARG A 3 -7.55 8.73 6.29
N VAL A 4 -8.05 7.76 5.54
CA VAL A 4 -7.29 7.10 4.47
C VAL A 4 -7.41 7.93 3.19
N ILE A 5 -6.29 8.10 2.49
CA ILE A 5 -6.22 8.76 1.19
C ILE A 5 -5.86 7.71 0.14
N ILE A 6 -6.69 7.57 -0.89
CA ILE A 6 -6.43 6.71 -2.05
C ILE A 6 -6.50 7.60 -3.28
N GLU A 7 -5.36 7.78 -3.93
CA GLU A 7 -5.27 8.62 -5.13
C GLU A 7 -5.78 7.90 -6.40
N GLU A 8 -5.85 8.65 -7.49
CA GLU A 8 -6.52 8.25 -8.72
C GLU A 8 -5.92 6.95 -9.31
N LYS A 9 -6.79 6.09 -9.86
CA LYS A 9 -6.41 4.84 -10.56
C LYS A 9 -5.65 3.82 -9.70
N ALA A 10 -5.64 3.96 -8.38
CA ALA A 10 -5.16 2.89 -7.50
C ALA A 10 -6.07 1.65 -7.61
N GLU A 11 -5.46 0.47 -7.65
CA GLU A 11 -6.16 -0.82 -7.66
C GLU A 11 -5.87 -1.57 -6.37
N ILE A 12 -6.91 -1.86 -5.58
CA ILE A 12 -6.80 -2.59 -4.32
C ILE A 12 -7.77 -3.76 -4.35
N LYS A 13 -7.25 -4.99 -4.31
CA LYS A 13 -8.03 -6.22 -4.39
C LYS A 13 -7.64 -7.17 -3.27
N GLU A 14 -8.63 -7.79 -2.64
CA GLU A 14 -8.42 -8.86 -1.65
C GLU A 14 -7.41 -8.47 -0.55
N SER A 15 -7.46 -7.22 -0.09
CA SER A 15 -6.42 -6.65 0.77
C SER A 15 -7.02 -5.80 1.89
N ILE A 16 -6.26 -5.65 2.98
CA ILE A 16 -6.66 -4.89 4.16
C ILE A 16 -5.85 -3.60 4.22
N ILE A 17 -6.54 -2.46 4.36
CA ILE A 17 -5.94 -1.14 4.53
C ILE A 17 -6.25 -0.62 5.94
N GLY A 18 -5.20 -0.24 6.66
CA GLY A 18 -5.24 0.34 8.00
C GLY A 18 -5.79 1.77 8.05
N ARG A 19 -5.53 2.46 9.15
CA ARG A 19 -5.94 3.85 9.39
C ARG A 19 -4.82 4.81 9.01
N HIS A 20 -5.17 6.03 8.59
CA HIS A 20 -4.22 7.09 8.23
C HIS A 20 -3.24 6.69 7.11
N VAL A 21 -3.62 5.70 6.30
CA VAL A 21 -2.82 5.24 5.16
C VAL A 21 -2.98 6.22 4.00
N THR A 22 -1.88 6.53 3.34
CA THR A 22 -1.86 7.29 2.08
C THR A 22 -1.36 6.39 0.96
N ILE A 23 -2.20 6.17 -0.06
CA ILE A 23 -1.85 5.40 -1.26
C ILE A 23 -1.75 6.39 -2.42
N CYS A 24 -0.52 6.76 -2.77
CA CYS A 24 -0.25 7.61 -3.91
C CYS A 24 -0.38 6.80 -5.21
N SER A 25 -0.99 7.39 -6.23
CA SER A 25 -1.27 6.74 -7.52
C SER A 25 -1.68 7.78 -8.55
N SER A 26 -1.30 7.57 -9.81
CA SER A 26 -1.81 8.37 -10.91
C SER A 26 -2.14 7.53 -12.14
N PRO A 27 -2.83 8.10 -13.14
CA PRO A 27 -3.04 7.43 -14.42
C PRO A 27 -1.76 6.97 -15.11
N LYS A 28 -0.62 7.67 -14.89
CA LYS A 28 0.68 7.33 -15.50
C LYS A 28 1.44 6.28 -14.70
N LYS A 29 1.28 6.26 -13.38
CA LYS A 29 1.94 5.32 -12.47
C LYS A 29 0.92 4.80 -11.46
N GLN A 30 0.18 3.79 -11.91
CA GLN A 30 -0.85 3.18 -11.09
C GLN A 30 -0.23 2.35 -9.99
N THR A 31 -0.73 2.53 -8.77
CA THR A 31 -0.38 1.67 -7.63
C THR A 31 -1.34 0.49 -7.58
N LYS A 32 -0.79 -0.72 -7.42
CA LYS A 32 -1.55 -1.98 -7.36
C LYS A 32 -1.26 -2.72 -6.07
N ILE A 33 -2.31 -3.12 -5.37
CA ILE A 33 -2.27 -3.89 -4.13
C ILE A 33 -3.22 -5.08 -4.29
N ASP A 34 -2.69 -6.30 -4.28
CA ASP A 34 -3.47 -7.51 -4.52
C ASP A 34 -3.01 -8.69 -3.64
N SER A 35 -3.74 -9.81 -3.77
CA SER A 35 -3.37 -11.13 -3.25
C SER A 35 -3.13 -11.16 -1.73
N ILE A 36 -4.13 -10.91 -0.89
CA ILE A 36 -4.00 -10.92 0.60
C ILE A 36 -2.83 -10.06 1.07
N SER A 37 -2.83 -8.78 0.67
CA SER A 37 -1.90 -7.78 1.20
C SER A 37 -2.49 -7.07 2.41
N VAL A 38 -1.63 -6.68 3.36
CA VAL A 38 -2.04 -5.96 4.58
C VAL A 38 -1.17 -4.72 4.74
N ILE A 39 -1.80 -3.56 4.75
CA ILE A 39 -1.16 -2.26 4.95
C ILE A 39 -1.57 -1.76 6.32
N ALA A 40 -0.63 -1.69 7.27
CA ALA A 40 -0.94 -1.26 8.63
C ALA A 40 -1.10 0.27 8.76
N ASP A 41 -1.33 0.75 9.98
CA ASP A 41 -1.66 2.14 10.26
C ASP A 41 -0.51 3.11 9.92
N ASP A 42 -0.84 4.32 9.48
CA ASP A 42 0.10 5.41 9.21
C ASP A 42 1.20 5.04 8.19
N VAL A 43 0.82 4.26 7.17
CA VAL A 43 1.71 3.88 6.06
C VAL A 43 1.49 4.79 4.86
N THR A 44 2.57 5.20 4.21
CA THR A 44 2.53 5.88 2.91
C THR A 44 3.08 4.96 1.82
N ILE A 45 2.25 4.63 0.84
CA ILE A 45 2.62 3.89 -0.37
C ILE A 45 2.88 4.90 -1.49
N ALA A 46 4.11 4.91 -2.01
CA ALA A 46 4.51 5.78 -3.10
C ALA A 46 3.81 5.42 -4.42
N GLU A 47 3.74 6.38 -5.32
CA GLU A 47 3.16 6.21 -6.64
C GLU A 47 3.85 5.10 -7.45
N GLY A 48 3.06 4.23 -8.09
CA GLY A 48 3.54 3.15 -8.94
C GLY A 48 4.00 1.90 -8.20
N CYS A 49 3.67 1.75 -6.92
CA CYS A 49 3.99 0.53 -6.18
C CYS A 49 3.18 -0.68 -6.65
N LYS A 50 3.77 -1.87 -6.56
CA LYS A 50 3.07 -3.14 -6.77
C LYS A 50 3.27 -4.05 -5.57
N LEU A 51 2.18 -4.34 -4.86
CA LEU A 51 2.17 -5.14 -3.65
C LEU A 51 1.32 -6.38 -3.88
N THR A 52 1.94 -7.55 -3.85
CA THR A 52 1.26 -8.84 -4.06
C THR A 52 1.57 -9.77 -2.89
N GLY A 53 0.60 -10.11 -2.04
CA GLY A 53 0.85 -10.94 -0.85
C GLY A 53 1.79 -10.28 0.15
N THR A 54 1.79 -8.95 0.20
CA THR A 54 2.77 -8.19 0.99
C THR A 54 2.12 -7.63 2.25
N LYS A 55 2.82 -7.76 3.38
CA LYS A 55 2.42 -7.23 4.68
C LYS A 55 3.35 -6.09 5.08
N ILE A 56 2.79 -4.97 5.49
CA ILE A 56 3.55 -3.75 5.80
C ILE A 56 3.16 -3.30 7.20
N TYR A 57 4.14 -3.23 8.09
CA TYR A 57 3.99 -2.74 9.46
C TYR A 57 3.77 -1.22 9.53
N PRO A 58 3.27 -0.70 10.66
CA PRO A 58 2.92 0.72 10.80
C PRO A 58 4.09 1.69 10.56
N HIS A 59 3.77 2.96 10.31
CA HIS A 59 4.72 4.08 10.25
C HIS A 59 5.82 3.95 9.18
N GLN A 60 5.48 3.33 8.04
CA GLN A 60 6.43 3.10 6.96
C GLN A 60 6.13 3.93 5.72
N TYR A 61 7.20 4.35 5.05
CA TYR A 61 7.15 4.88 3.69
C TYR A 61 7.68 3.81 2.73
N VAL A 62 6.83 3.37 1.80
CA VAL A 62 7.12 2.20 0.95
C VAL A 62 7.15 2.62 -0.51
N ARG A 63 8.22 2.21 -1.20
CA ARG A 63 8.41 2.43 -2.63
C ARG A 63 8.97 1.17 -3.28
N GLY A 64 8.35 0.74 -4.37
CA GLY A 64 8.86 -0.34 -5.21
C GLY A 64 7.84 -1.45 -5.43
N GLU A 65 8.35 -2.61 -5.81
CA GLU A 65 7.56 -3.80 -6.09
C GLU A 65 7.92 -4.89 -5.09
N PHE A 66 6.91 -5.42 -4.38
CA PHE A 66 7.09 -6.39 -3.32
C PHE A 66 6.12 -7.55 -3.52
N LYS A 67 6.66 -8.77 -3.41
CA LYS A 67 5.90 -10.00 -3.56
C LYS A 67 6.19 -10.95 -2.40
N ASN A 68 5.14 -11.38 -1.70
CA ASN A 68 5.20 -12.34 -0.60
C ASN A 68 6.20 -11.96 0.51
N GLN A 69 6.28 -10.67 0.83
CA GLN A 69 7.25 -10.12 1.79
C GLN A 69 6.55 -9.46 2.96
N THR A 70 7.23 -9.41 4.10
CA THR A 70 6.82 -8.63 5.26
C THR A 70 7.82 -7.50 5.46
N LEU A 71 7.37 -6.26 5.30
CA LEU A 71 8.17 -5.06 5.54
C LEU A 71 8.00 -4.64 6.99
N MET A 72 9.09 -4.64 7.75
CA MET A 72 9.15 -4.28 9.15
C MET A 72 10.05 -3.05 9.34
N PRO A 73 9.82 -2.24 10.39
CA PRO A 73 10.73 -1.14 10.74
C PRO A 73 12.15 -1.69 10.96
N SER A 74 13.16 -0.96 10.50
CA SER A 74 14.57 -1.25 10.75
C SER A 74 15.01 -0.70 12.11
#